data_AF-A0A5C1QTJ2-F1
#
_entry.id   AF-A0A5C1QTJ2-F1
#
_cell.length_a   1.000
_cell.length_b   1.000
_cell.length_c   1.000
_cell.angle_alpha   90.00
_cell.angle_beta   90.00
_cell.angle_gamma   90.00
#
_symmetry.space_group_name_H-M   'P 1'
#
loop_
_entity.id
_entity.type
_entity.pdbx_description
1 polymer ?
#
loop_
_entity_poly.entity_id
_entity_poly.type
_entity_poly.pdbx_seq_one_letter_code
_entity_poly.pdbx_strand_id
1 'polypeptide(L)'
;MIREIEKINRRHLNRFILISFTAMILSVTACSVLDPVRLTYENDRQRIIDEILKRGRLYTIRKSDEKILISLLDDSDPQIRLATVKLMEHNPSPHIYDALVSAVLDENDEVSEESQRILLEDWEDSYKAVIRGLNSSQSAIIYASIDLVRQKGSREESEYLLTLFDNERPTVRANASRVFVALNDYENPWFQSLLESPDPLVRQTAIETLPRFRNPGIIPVLIQYILDPEPEVRRAAIFGISEFDKEALPALHETVRITSRREIRLSVLELIDGILEAESIPVLVSLLSDRDSLVAAKSEEILFRQGPDSIPEILKNLPQMQEPALLLSFDLLNRFKDLRGLPGLVRFFDHNNPVIQLAAVDTVRYFGSEAFPFLIETLDHDNPEIQGQALQLLVEQRAPSLVYDPLVEDYPVNRIFYFFESLTEPEVFDYLSRVSLPDRVVSALTHLYEIELNTRQYQEIKAMRNGESFPYLSAFRDWEEALITAELSRQGSFSYMHQYFSSGEELWLTESKQLREAASQYDQSARTFRDDAIRFGALAGNDEISLVSRYLYSRKQLSESWRALSSDIQNMAMLIFLRYSLDIQAVVRDYDFFRTLAPGTAPVPENL
;
A
#
# COMPACT_ATOMS: atom_id res chain seq x y z
N MET A 1 66.99 -15.26 -7.00
CA MET A 1 68.25 -15.90 -6.55
C MET A 1 68.22 -16.34 -5.08
N ILE A 2 67.88 -15.48 -4.12
CA ILE A 2 67.81 -15.86 -2.69
C ILE A 2 66.68 -16.90 -2.39
N ARG A 3 65.53 -16.81 -3.08
CA ARG A 3 64.43 -17.79 -2.95
C ARG A 3 64.72 -19.20 -3.50
N GLU A 4 65.69 -19.35 -4.40
CA GLU A 4 66.09 -20.69 -4.88
C GLU A 4 67.10 -21.36 -3.94
N ILE A 5 67.93 -20.58 -3.24
CA ILE A 5 68.89 -21.09 -2.27
C ILE A 5 68.18 -21.61 -1.01
N GLU A 6 67.06 -20.99 -0.60
CA GLU A 6 66.21 -21.50 0.51
C GLU A 6 65.46 -22.80 0.17
N LYS A 7 65.02 -22.99 -1.08
CA LYS A 7 64.37 -24.23 -1.54
C LYS A 7 65.34 -25.42 -1.59
N ILE A 8 66.61 -25.16 -1.93
CA ILE A 8 67.65 -26.19 -1.97
C ILE A 8 68.05 -26.61 -0.54
N ASN A 9 68.17 -25.66 0.40
CA ASN A 9 68.53 -25.98 1.79
C ASN A 9 67.44 -26.78 2.55
N ARG A 10 66.14 -26.53 2.33
CA ARG A 10 65.06 -27.32 2.96
C ARG A 10 65.01 -28.78 2.46
N ARG A 11 65.29 -29.02 1.18
CA ARG A 11 65.36 -30.40 0.63
C ARG A 11 66.55 -31.19 1.19
N HIS A 12 67.68 -30.52 1.47
CA HIS A 12 68.83 -31.17 2.09
C HIS A 12 68.67 -31.34 3.60
N LEU A 13 67.99 -30.42 4.29
CA LEU A 13 67.70 -30.55 5.73
C LEU A 13 66.65 -31.65 6.00
N ASN A 14 65.61 -31.77 5.17
CA ASN A 14 64.65 -32.88 5.27
C ASN A 14 65.30 -34.22 4.91
N ARG A 15 66.23 -34.27 3.94
CA ARG A 15 67.01 -35.49 3.67
C ARG A 15 67.99 -35.83 4.79
N PHE A 16 68.58 -34.85 5.48
CA PHE A 16 69.47 -35.11 6.63
C PHE A 16 68.71 -35.56 7.88
N ILE A 17 67.50 -35.06 8.10
CA ILE A 17 66.61 -35.54 9.17
C ILE A 17 66.08 -36.94 8.82
N LEU A 18 65.75 -37.23 7.55
CA LEU A 18 65.39 -38.58 7.10
C LEU A 18 66.56 -39.57 7.19
N ILE A 19 67.80 -39.13 6.90
CA ILE A 19 69.01 -39.97 7.03
C ILE A 19 69.40 -40.18 8.51
N SER A 20 69.13 -39.22 9.39
CA SER A 20 69.37 -39.37 10.83
C SER A 20 68.28 -40.17 11.54
N PHE A 21 67.03 -40.11 11.07
CA PHE A 21 65.94 -40.99 11.54
C PHE A 21 66.10 -42.42 11.03
N THR A 22 66.49 -42.62 9.76
CA THR A 22 66.79 -43.95 9.23
C THR A 22 68.03 -44.58 9.86
N ALA A 23 69.02 -43.78 10.28
CA ALA A 23 70.18 -44.27 11.05
C ALA A 23 69.82 -44.67 12.50
N MET A 24 68.76 -44.09 13.09
CA MET A 24 68.27 -44.47 14.42
C MET A 24 67.28 -45.66 14.38
N ILE A 25 66.63 -45.91 13.23
CA ILE A 25 65.77 -47.10 12.98
C ILE A 25 66.60 -48.34 12.57
N LEU A 26 67.86 -48.16 12.18
CA LEU A 26 68.76 -49.28 11.84
C LEU A 26 69.29 -50.07 13.06
N SER A 27 68.92 -49.69 14.29
CA SER A 27 69.14 -50.51 15.48
C SER A 27 67.83 -51.13 15.98
N VAL A 28 67.62 -52.40 15.57
CA VAL A 28 66.71 -53.41 16.16
C VAL A 28 65.24 -53.37 15.71
N THR A 29 64.94 -53.95 14.54
CA THR A 29 63.92 -55.01 14.35
C THR A 29 64.07 -55.64 12.96
N ALA A 30 64.25 -56.96 12.89
CA ALA A 30 64.21 -57.69 11.62
C ALA A 30 62.78 -57.68 11.07
N CYS A 31 62.56 -57.03 9.92
CA CYS A 31 61.27 -57.06 9.23
C CYS A 31 61.02 -58.49 8.72
N SER A 32 60.16 -59.25 9.43
CA SER A 32 59.80 -60.61 9.06
C SER A 32 58.65 -60.61 8.05
N VAL A 33 58.71 -61.49 7.04
CA VAL A 33 57.58 -61.72 6.13
C VAL A 33 56.50 -62.50 6.88
N LEU A 34 55.27 -61.99 6.89
CA LEU A 34 54.11 -62.68 7.48
C LEU A 34 53.22 -63.24 6.38
N ASP A 35 52.76 -64.48 6.59
CA ASP A 35 51.64 -65.05 5.85
C ASP A 35 50.34 -64.64 6.57
N PRO A 36 49.48 -63.78 5.98
CA PRO A 36 48.26 -63.28 6.62
C PRO A 36 47.33 -64.40 7.09
N VAL A 37 47.33 -65.56 6.42
CA VAL A 37 46.48 -66.70 6.80
C VAL A 37 46.75 -67.13 8.24
N ARG A 38 47.95 -66.88 8.79
CA ARG A 38 48.28 -67.24 10.18
C ARG A 38 47.46 -66.48 11.22
N LEU A 39 46.82 -65.37 10.87
CA LEU A 39 45.86 -64.69 11.73
C LEU A 39 44.57 -65.48 11.92
N THR A 40 44.26 -66.47 11.06
CA THR A 40 43.06 -67.32 11.18
C THR A 40 43.31 -68.63 11.92
N TYR A 41 44.58 -69.01 12.17
CA TYR A 41 44.92 -70.23 12.90
C TYR A 41 44.97 -70.00 14.41
N GLU A 42 44.13 -70.72 15.18
CA GLU A 42 44.00 -70.57 16.65
C GLU A 42 45.34 -70.59 17.40
N ASN A 43 46.28 -71.45 17.01
CA ASN A 43 47.56 -71.63 17.71
C ASN A 43 48.52 -70.45 17.58
N ASP A 44 48.42 -69.66 16.51
CA ASP A 44 49.34 -68.58 16.18
C ASP A 44 48.70 -67.19 16.34
N ARG A 45 47.39 -67.11 16.18
CA ARG A 45 46.61 -65.87 16.11
C ARG A 45 46.89 -64.89 17.24
N GLN A 46 46.66 -65.29 18.51
CA GLN A 46 46.78 -64.35 19.64
C GLN A 46 48.20 -63.81 19.80
N ARG A 47 49.20 -64.67 19.53
CA ARG A 47 50.61 -64.27 19.56
C ARG A 47 50.89 -63.20 18.50
N ILE A 48 50.42 -63.41 17.27
CA ILE A 48 50.65 -62.47 16.16
C ILE A 48 49.90 -61.15 16.41
N ILE A 49 48.65 -61.20 16.90
CA ILE A 49 47.87 -60.02 17.29
C ILE A 49 48.62 -59.22 18.38
N ASP A 50 49.12 -59.89 19.42
CA ASP A 50 49.89 -59.23 20.49
C ASP A 50 51.21 -58.63 19.97
N GLU A 51 51.86 -59.30 19.01
CA GLU A 51 53.06 -58.77 18.34
C GLU A 51 52.75 -57.47 17.55
N ILE A 52 51.65 -57.45 16.79
CA ILE A 52 51.27 -56.29 15.96
C ILE A 52 50.72 -55.16 16.85
N LEU A 53 49.67 -55.44 17.64
CA LEU A 53 48.91 -54.41 18.35
C LEU A 53 49.61 -53.89 19.60
N LYS A 54 50.22 -54.77 20.41
CA LYS A 54 50.82 -54.39 21.70
C LYS A 54 52.31 -54.09 21.60
N ARG A 55 53.03 -54.81 20.75
CA ARG A 55 54.50 -54.67 20.62
C ARG A 55 54.93 -53.83 19.42
N GLY A 56 53.99 -53.41 18.56
CA GLY A 56 54.28 -52.58 17.38
C GLY A 56 55.19 -53.28 16.37
N ARG A 57 55.14 -54.61 16.29
CA ARG A 57 56.02 -55.37 15.40
C ARG A 57 55.56 -55.21 13.94
N LEU A 58 56.49 -54.77 13.10
CA LEU A 58 56.25 -54.56 11.68
C LEU A 58 56.47 -55.84 10.88
N TYR A 59 55.58 -56.11 9.92
CA TYR A 59 55.68 -57.24 9.00
C TYR A 59 55.52 -56.75 7.56
N THR A 60 56.23 -57.42 6.66
CA THR A 60 56.02 -57.29 5.22
C THR A 60 55.11 -58.41 4.73
N ILE A 61 54.14 -58.07 3.89
CA ILE A 61 53.21 -59.01 3.25
C ILE A 61 53.63 -59.18 1.80
N ARG A 62 53.60 -60.43 1.31
CA ARG A 62 53.89 -60.67 -0.10
C ARG A 62 52.74 -60.11 -0.93
N LYS A 63 53.06 -59.53 -2.09
CA LYS A 63 52.04 -59.03 -3.03
C LYS A 63 51.02 -60.11 -3.45
N SER A 64 51.41 -61.39 -3.48
CA SER A 64 50.50 -62.51 -3.74
C SER A 64 49.42 -62.69 -2.68
N ASP A 65 49.69 -62.24 -1.46
CA ASP A 65 48.88 -62.51 -0.27
C ASP A 65 48.03 -61.29 0.11
N GLU A 66 48.10 -60.20 -0.66
CA GLU A 66 47.33 -58.96 -0.47
C GLU A 66 45.81 -59.23 -0.44
N LYS A 67 45.32 -60.09 -1.35
CA LYS A 67 43.90 -60.47 -1.37
C LYS A 67 43.45 -61.16 -0.08
N ILE A 68 44.34 -61.97 0.50
CA ILE A 68 44.08 -62.66 1.76
C ILE A 68 44.03 -61.61 2.87
N LEU A 69 45.00 -60.69 2.91
CA LEU A 69 45.03 -59.60 3.88
C LEU A 69 43.73 -58.77 3.82
N ILE A 70 43.26 -58.39 2.62
CA ILE A 70 41.99 -57.66 2.46
C ILE A 70 40.80 -58.47 2.97
N SER A 71 40.74 -59.78 2.69
CA SER A 71 39.63 -60.63 3.17
C SER A 71 39.56 -60.76 4.69
N LEU A 72 40.64 -60.49 5.42
CA LEU A 72 40.64 -60.50 6.89
C LEU A 72 39.94 -59.28 7.50
N LEU A 73 39.63 -58.26 6.70
CA LEU A 73 38.76 -57.16 7.14
C LEU A 73 37.30 -57.61 7.31
N ASP A 74 36.90 -58.76 6.77
CA ASP A 74 35.55 -59.32 6.95
C ASP A 74 35.49 -60.31 8.13
N ASP A 75 36.57 -60.46 8.91
CA ASP A 75 36.61 -61.40 10.03
C ASP A 75 35.65 -60.97 11.15
N SER A 76 34.97 -61.94 11.76
CA SER A 76 34.06 -61.71 12.88
C SER A 76 34.73 -61.08 14.11
N ASP A 77 36.04 -61.27 14.28
CA ASP A 77 36.76 -60.73 15.43
C ASP A 77 37.41 -59.36 15.13
N PRO A 78 37.03 -58.30 15.86
CA PRO A 78 37.56 -56.96 15.64
C PRO A 78 39.08 -56.86 15.87
N GLN A 79 39.68 -57.72 16.71
CA GLN A 79 41.14 -57.71 16.89
C GLN A 79 41.88 -58.23 15.67
N ILE A 80 41.30 -59.16 14.90
CA ILE A 80 41.88 -59.57 13.60
C ILE A 80 41.77 -58.41 12.63
N ARG A 81 40.61 -57.77 12.52
CA ARG A 81 40.40 -56.63 11.62
C ARG A 81 41.35 -55.48 11.94
N LEU A 82 41.51 -55.12 13.22
CA LEU A 82 42.43 -54.08 13.67
C LEU A 82 43.90 -54.44 13.37
N ALA A 83 44.31 -55.68 13.65
CA ALA A 83 45.65 -56.14 13.31
C ALA A 83 45.89 -56.11 11.79
N THR A 84 44.88 -56.44 11.00
CA THR A 84 44.89 -56.35 9.54
C THR A 84 45.09 -54.90 9.07
N VAL A 85 44.35 -53.93 9.62
CA VAL A 85 44.51 -52.50 9.32
C VAL A 85 45.94 -52.02 9.64
N LYS A 86 46.52 -52.41 10.79
CA LYS A 86 47.93 -52.08 11.13
C LYS A 86 48.96 -52.71 10.20
N LEU A 87 48.68 -53.92 9.69
CA LEU A 87 49.52 -54.56 8.68
C LEU A 87 49.44 -53.82 7.34
N MET A 88 48.25 -53.33 6.97
CA MET A 88 48.02 -52.57 5.74
C MET A 88 48.81 -51.25 5.71
N GLU A 89 48.92 -50.54 6.85
CA GLU A 89 49.72 -49.31 6.98
C GLU A 89 51.17 -49.48 6.48
N HIS A 90 51.78 -50.61 6.79
CA HIS A 90 53.18 -50.90 6.45
C HIS A 90 53.35 -51.62 5.11
N ASN A 91 52.25 -51.85 4.39
CA ASN A 91 52.23 -52.55 3.10
C ASN A 91 51.34 -51.81 2.09
N PRO A 92 51.57 -50.51 1.81
CA PRO A 92 50.63 -49.70 1.01
C PRO A 92 50.51 -50.18 -0.44
N SER A 93 49.27 -50.21 -0.93
CA SER A 93 48.95 -50.44 -2.35
C SER A 93 47.59 -49.82 -2.70
N PRO A 94 47.29 -49.55 -3.98
CA PRO A 94 46.00 -48.99 -4.38
C PRO A 94 44.79 -49.79 -3.90
N HIS A 95 44.87 -51.13 -3.90
CA HIS A 95 43.79 -52.00 -3.44
C HIS A 95 43.67 -52.01 -1.92
N ILE A 96 44.79 -51.84 -1.21
CA ILE A 96 44.78 -51.69 0.25
C ILE A 96 44.13 -50.37 0.64
N TYR A 97 44.42 -49.25 -0.02
CA TYR A 97 43.72 -48.00 0.28
C TYR A 97 42.21 -48.07 -0.03
N ASP A 98 41.80 -48.77 -1.11
CA ASP A 98 40.38 -49.01 -1.39
C ASP A 98 39.69 -49.81 -0.26
N ALA A 99 40.39 -50.82 0.26
CA ALA A 99 39.93 -51.61 1.39
C ALA A 99 39.87 -50.80 2.69
N LEU A 100 40.88 -49.96 2.95
CA LEU A 100 40.91 -49.06 4.11
C LEU A 100 39.74 -48.05 4.07
N VAL A 101 39.40 -47.48 2.92
CA VAL A 101 38.21 -46.60 2.77
C VAL A 101 36.93 -47.34 3.20
N SER A 102 36.82 -48.63 2.89
CA SER A 102 35.69 -49.46 3.34
C SER A 102 35.75 -49.73 4.85
N ALA A 103 36.93 -49.98 5.40
CA ALA A 103 37.15 -50.21 6.83
C ALA A 103 36.90 -48.98 7.72
N VAL A 104 36.81 -47.76 7.16
CA VAL A 104 36.32 -46.58 7.91
C VAL A 104 34.88 -46.79 8.38
N LEU A 105 34.10 -47.65 7.73
CA LEU A 105 32.73 -47.97 8.09
C LEU A 105 32.60 -49.15 9.05
N ASP A 106 33.71 -49.65 9.60
CA ASP A 106 33.70 -50.78 10.53
C ASP A 106 32.85 -50.46 11.77
N GLU A 107 32.13 -51.46 12.28
CA GLU A 107 31.31 -51.33 13.50
C GLU A 107 32.14 -51.17 14.78
N ASN A 108 33.43 -51.54 14.73
CA ASN A 108 34.36 -51.37 15.82
C ASN A 108 35.11 -50.03 15.68
N ASP A 109 34.93 -49.17 16.68
CA ASP A 109 35.51 -47.83 16.69
C ASP A 109 37.04 -47.84 16.50
N GLU A 110 37.78 -48.77 17.13
CA GLU A 110 39.25 -48.83 16.99
C GLU A 110 39.68 -49.15 15.54
N VAL A 111 38.95 -50.03 14.84
CA VAL A 111 39.23 -50.38 13.44
C VAL A 111 38.95 -49.18 12.52
N SER A 112 37.79 -48.53 12.72
CA SER A 112 37.36 -47.37 11.95
C SER A 112 38.33 -46.20 12.12
N GLU A 113 38.66 -45.84 13.36
CA GLU A 113 39.57 -44.74 13.69
C GLU A 113 40.99 -44.99 13.16
N GLU A 114 41.51 -46.21 13.28
CA GLU A 114 42.85 -46.54 12.80
C GLU A 114 42.91 -46.50 11.25
N SER A 115 41.87 -47.01 10.57
CA SER A 115 41.79 -46.92 9.12
C SER A 115 41.74 -45.47 8.64
N GLN A 116 40.93 -44.65 9.32
CA GLN A 116 40.83 -43.22 9.06
C GLN A 116 42.17 -42.49 9.29
N ARG A 117 42.86 -42.78 10.40
CA ARG A 117 44.19 -42.20 10.70
C ARG A 117 45.17 -42.48 9.56
N ILE A 118 45.29 -43.74 9.14
CA ILE A 118 46.22 -44.14 8.06
C ILE A 118 45.91 -43.37 6.78
N LEU A 119 44.63 -43.32 6.37
CA LEU A 119 44.22 -42.62 5.16
C LEU A 119 44.53 -41.11 5.20
N LEU A 120 44.38 -40.48 6.36
CA LEU A 120 44.61 -39.04 6.54
C LEU A 120 46.09 -38.67 6.66
N GLU A 121 46.91 -39.50 7.33
CA GLU A 121 48.35 -39.28 7.48
C GLU A 121 49.10 -39.53 6.16
N ASP A 122 48.65 -40.50 5.37
CA ASP A 122 49.25 -40.88 4.08
C ASP A 122 48.44 -40.39 2.87
N TRP A 123 47.96 -39.16 2.95
CA TRP A 123 47.01 -38.60 1.99
C TRP A 123 47.51 -38.60 0.53
N GLU A 124 48.79 -38.32 0.30
CA GLU A 124 49.38 -38.23 -1.05
C GLU A 124 49.27 -39.55 -1.84
N ASP A 125 49.27 -40.68 -1.15
CA ASP A 125 49.11 -42.00 -1.77
C ASP A 125 47.66 -42.52 -1.66
N SER A 126 46.91 -42.11 -0.64
CA SER A 126 45.55 -42.58 -0.36
C SER A 126 44.43 -41.81 -1.09
N TYR A 127 44.63 -40.54 -1.46
CA TYR A 127 43.54 -39.65 -1.95
C TYR A 127 42.82 -40.21 -3.19
N LYS A 128 43.50 -40.97 -4.05
CA LYS A 128 42.89 -41.61 -5.23
C LYS A 128 41.85 -42.66 -4.85
N ALA A 129 42.05 -43.37 -3.73
CA ALA A 129 41.04 -44.29 -3.20
C ALA A 129 39.84 -43.52 -2.66
N VAL A 130 40.07 -42.39 -1.99
CA VAL A 130 38.99 -41.50 -1.52
C VAL A 130 38.15 -40.99 -2.70
N ILE A 131 38.79 -40.53 -3.79
CA ILE A 131 38.10 -40.10 -5.03
C ILE A 131 37.30 -41.25 -5.66
N ARG A 132 37.85 -42.47 -5.71
CA ARG A 132 37.08 -43.65 -6.17
C ARG A 132 35.88 -43.91 -5.27
N GLY A 133 36.03 -43.77 -3.96
CA GLY A 133 34.95 -43.92 -2.98
C GLY A 133 33.85 -42.85 -3.12
N LEU A 134 34.21 -41.59 -3.44
CA LEU A 134 33.22 -40.55 -3.81
C LEU A 134 32.39 -40.99 -5.02
N ASN A 135 32.99 -41.67 -5.99
CA ASN A 135 32.32 -42.18 -7.19
C ASN A 135 31.71 -43.59 -7.01
N SER A 136 31.58 -44.07 -5.77
CA SER A 136 31.01 -45.40 -5.49
C SER A 136 29.50 -45.43 -5.76
N SER A 137 28.95 -46.62 -6.04
CA SER A 137 27.50 -46.83 -6.10
C SER A 137 26.86 -46.96 -4.69
N GLN A 138 27.69 -47.26 -3.68
CA GLN A 138 27.26 -47.48 -2.30
C GLN A 138 27.29 -46.17 -1.51
N SER A 139 26.12 -45.74 -1.00
CA SER A 139 26.01 -44.49 -0.23
C SER A 139 26.95 -44.42 0.97
N ALA A 140 27.15 -45.55 1.67
CA ALA A 140 27.99 -45.59 2.87
C ALA A 140 29.45 -45.22 2.53
N ILE A 141 29.99 -45.76 1.43
CA ILE A 141 31.34 -45.47 0.95
C ILE A 141 31.47 -44.01 0.52
N ILE A 142 30.46 -43.47 -0.18
CA ILE A 142 30.43 -42.05 -0.55
C ILE A 142 30.53 -41.18 0.72
N TYR A 143 29.72 -41.46 1.74
CA TYR A 143 29.72 -40.69 2.98
C TYR A 143 31.03 -40.81 3.76
N ALA A 144 31.64 -42.00 3.83
CA ALA A 144 32.97 -42.17 4.41
C ALA A 144 34.01 -41.33 3.66
N SER A 145 33.99 -41.36 2.33
CA SER A 145 34.90 -40.54 1.52
C SER A 145 34.67 -39.03 1.71
N ILE A 146 33.42 -38.57 1.79
CA ILE A 146 33.09 -37.16 2.09
C ILE A 146 33.66 -36.78 3.46
N ASP A 147 33.53 -37.66 4.47
CA ASP A 147 34.04 -37.40 5.81
C ASP A 147 35.57 -37.36 5.84
N LEU A 148 36.26 -38.24 5.10
CA LEU A 148 37.71 -38.17 4.96
C LEU A 148 38.17 -36.85 4.34
N VAL A 149 37.49 -36.35 3.30
CA VAL A 149 37.77 -35.01 2.72
C VAL A 149 37.53 -33.90 3.75
N ARG A 150 36.43 -33.99 4.52
CA ARG A 150 36.12 -33.05 5.61
C ARG A 150 37.24 -33.01 6.64
N GLN A 151 37.68 -34.17 7.13
CA GLN A 151 38.70 -34.28 8.16
C GLN A 151 40.08 -33.84 7.69
N LYS A 152 40.41 -34.06 6.41
CA LYS A 152 41.63 -33.53 5.80
C LYS A 152 41.70 -32.01 5.91
N GLY A 153 40.56 -31.32 5.93
CA GLY A 153 40.50 -29.85 6.11
C GLY A 153 41.06 -29.04 4.94
N SER A 154 41.28 -29.70 3.80
CA SER A 154 41.79 -29.23 2.51
C SER A 154 40.89 -28.24 1.77
N ARG A 155 41.27 -26.96 1.54
CA ARG A 155 40.58 -26.17 0.49
C ARG A 155 40.80 -26.83 -0.88
N GLU A 156 42.02 -27.29 -1.15
CA GLU A 156 42.38 -27.95 -2.40
C GLU A 156 41.64 -29.28 -2.56
N GLU A 157 41.63 -30.15 -1.55
CA GLU A 157 40.95 -31.45 -1.59
C GLU A 157 39.43 -31.34 -1.61
N SER A 158 38.86 -30.23 -1.16
CA SER A 158 37.41 -30.01 -1.26
C SER A 158 36.92 -29.98 -2.71
N GLU A 159 37.80 -29.73 -3.70
CA GLU A 159 37.48 -29.80 -5.14
C GLU A 159 36.93 -31.18 -5.53
N TYR A 160 37.38 -32.24 -4.86
CA TYR A 160 36.92 -33.60 -5.13
C TYR A 160 35.42 -33.77 -4.88
N LEU A 161 34.84 -32.96 -3.99
CA LEU A 161 33.41 -32.98 -3.69
C LEU A 161 32.57 -32.47 -4.87
N LEU A 162 33.16 -31.73 -5.80
CA LEU A 162 32.45 -31.23 -6.99
C LEU A 162 32.01 -32.36 -7.92
N THR A 163 32.69 -33.52 -7.90
CA THR A 163 32.26 -34.72 -8.65
C THR A 163 30.98 -35.35 -8.09
N LEU A 164 30.46 -34.81 -6.98
CA LEU A 164 29.18 -35.25 -6.41
C LEU A 164 28.04 -34.27 -6.70
N PHE A 165 28.30 -33.14 -7.37
CA PHE A 165 27.27 -32.12 -7.61
C PHE A 165 26.30 -32.52 -8.73
N ASP A 166 26.64 -33.52 -9.54
CA ASP A 166 25.78 -34.21 -10.51
C ASP A 166 25.20 -35.52 -9.98
N ASN A 167 25.42 -35.86 -8.70
CA ASN A 167 24.97 -37.14 -8.18
C ASN A 167 23.44 -37.22 -8.16
N GLU A 168 22.85 -38.29 -8.71
CA GLU A 168 21.39 -38.45 -8.78
C GLU A 168 20.70 -38.36 -7.41
N ARG A 169 21.38 -38.75 -6.31
CA ARG A 169 20.83 -38.74 -4.95
C ARG A 169 20.94 -37.35 -4.32
N PRO A 170 19.83 -36.65 -4.01
CA PRO A 170 19.88 -35.31 -3.42
C PRO A 170 20.58 -35.24 -2.06
N THR A 171 20.50 -36.32 -1.28
CA THR A 171 21.16 -36.41 0.04
C THR A 171 22.69 -36.43 -0.06
N VAL A 172 23.24 -37.05 -1.11
CA VAL A 172 24.68 -37.05 -1.38
C VAL A 172 25.13 -35.64 -1.76
N ARG A 173 24.41 -35.00 -2.71
CA ARG A 173 24.70 -33.62 -3.14
C ARG A 173 24.67 -32.65 -1.96
N ALA A 174 23.62 -32.70 -1.15
CA ALA A 174 23.49 -31.84 0.02
C ALA A 174 24.62 -32.03 1.03
N ASN A 175 25.11 -33.25 1.23
CA ASN A 175 26.25 -33.50 2.13
C ASN A 175 27.57 -32.98 1.53
N ALA A 176 27.81 -33.24 0.24
CA ALA A 176 28.95 -32.69 -0.49
C ALA A 176 28.97 -31.16 -0.42
N SER A 177 27.84 -30.49 -0.70
CA SER A 177 27.68 -29.04 -0.59
C SER A 177 27.98 -28.51 0.82
N ARG A 178 27.50 -29.21 1.87
CA ARG A 178 27.75 -28.79 3.26
C ARG A 178 29.22 -28.87 3.64
N VAL A 179 29.88 -29.96 3.30
CA VAL A 179 31.32 -30.11 3.57
C VAL A 179 32.12 -29.13 2.72
N PHE A 180 31.75 -28.96 1.45
CA PHE A 180 32.38 -27.99 0.57
C PHE A 180 32.31 -26.57 1.15
N VAL A 181 31.14 -26.13 1.62
CA VAL A 181 30.96 -24.82 2.26
C VAL A 181 31.78 -24.69 3.55
N ALA A 182 31.89 -25.75 4.35
CA ALA A 182 32.67 -25.73 5.58
C ALA A 182 34.19 -25.58 5.34
N LEU A 183 34.67 -25.93 4.13
CA LEU A 183 36.08 -25.90 3.75
C LEU A 183 36.45 -24.72 2.83
N ASN A 184 35.47 -23.92 2.38
CA ASN A 184 35.67 -22.89 1.37
C ASN A 184 35.03 -21.56 1.74
N ASP A 185 35.40 -20.54 0.95
CA ASP A 185 34.64 -19.30 0.80
C ASP A 185 33.81 -19.34 -0.49
N TYR A 186 32.82 -18.44 -0.59
CA TYR A 186 31.95 -18.34 -1.76
C TYR A 186 32.67 -17.75 -3.00
N GLU A 187 33.81 -17.10 -2.82
CA GLU A 187 34.62 -16.49 -3.88
C GLU A 187 35.46 -17.52 -4.63
N ASN A 188 35.33 -18.81 -4.29
CA ASN A 188 36.06 -19.88 -4.94
C ASN A 188 35.76 -19.92 -6.47
N PRO A 189 36.80 -19.87 -7.34
CA PRO A 189 36.64 -19.85 -8.79
C PRO A 189 35.77 -20.98 -9.37
N TRP A 190 35.69 -22.13 -8.70
CA TRP A 190 34.91 -23.26 -9.21
C TRP A 190 33.42 -22.94 -9.30
N PHE A 191 32.87 -22.05 -8.45
CA PHE A 191 31.45 -21.72 -8.50
C PHE A 191 31.01 -21.16 -9.85
N GLN A 192 31.83 -20.35 -10.52
CA GLN A 192 31.48 -19.86 -11.84
C GLN A 192 31.33 -21.01 -12.85
N SER A 193 32.25 -21.97 -12.85
CA SER A 193 32.15 -23.13 -13.73
C SER A 193 30.94 -24.03 -13.43
N LEU A 194 30.56 -24.16 -12.16
CA LEU A 194 29.39 -24.94 -11.74
C LEU A 194 28.08 -24.26 -12.16
N LEU A 195 28.03 -22.93 -12.00
CA LEU A 195 26.92 -22.07 -12.40
C LEU A 195 26.70 -22.02 -13.92
N GLU A 196 27.77 -22.18 -14.70
CA GLU A 196 27.75 -22.22 -16.18
C GLU A 196 27.68 -23.66 -16.73
N SER A 197 27.57 -24.68 -15.87
CA SER A 197 27.54 -26.08 -16.29
C SER A 197 26.39 -26.37 -17.26
N PRO A 198 26.60 -27.15 -18.35
CA PRO A 198 25.52 -27.59 -19.22
C PRO A 198 24.55 -28.53 -18.50
N ASP A 199 25.03 -29.25 -17.48
CA ASP A 199 24.21 -30.15 -16.65
C ASP A 199 23.35 -29.33 -15.67
N PRO A 200 22.01 -29.37 -15.80
CA PRO A 200 21.13 -28.65 -14.89
C PRO A 200 21.24 -29.09 -13.44
N LEU A 201 21.60 -30.35 -13.16
CA LEU A 201 21.74 -30.87 -11.80
C LEU A 201 22.96 -30.26 -11.09
N VAL A 202 24.05 -30.06 -11.83
CA VAL A 202 25.24 -29.35 -11.33
C VAL A 202 24.90 -27.89 -11.05
N ARG A 203 24.22 -27.21 -11.99
CA ARG A 203 23.77 -25.82 -11.78
C ARG A 203 22.86 -25.70 -10.57
N GLN A 204 21.87 -26.58 -10.44
CA GLN A 204 20.96 -26.63 -9.30
C GLN A 204 21.74 -26.73 -7.99
N THR A 205 22.65 -27.70 -7.90
CA THR A 205 23.43 -27.93 -6.67
C THR A 205 24.33 -26.73 -6.35
N ALA A 206 24.92 -26.08 -7.35
CA ALA A 206 25.67 -24.85 -7.15
C ALA A 206 24.80 -23.74 -6.54
N ILE A 207 23.62 -23.52 -7.11
CA ILE A 207 22.63 -22.53 -6.66
C ILE A 207 22.12 -22.84 -5.24
N GLU A 208 21.90 -24.11 -4.90
CA GLU A 208 21.54 -24.54 -3.53
C GLU A 208 22.70 -24.42 -2.52
N THR A 209 23.94 -24.40 -3.02
CA THR A 209 25.14 -24.32 -2.18
C THR A 209 25.45 -22.88 -1.79
N LEU A 210 25.33 -21.92 -2.71
CA LEU A 210 25.72 -20.53 -2.47
C LEU A 210 25.05 -19.89 -1.23
N PRO A 211 23.73 -20.02 -0.98
CA PRO A 211 23.07 -19.45 0.22
C PRO A 211 23.65 -19.94 1.54
N ARG A 212 24.28 -21.12 1.57
CA ARG A 212 24.85 -21.71 2.78
C ARG A 212 26.06 -20.95 3.31
N PHE A 213 26.72 -20.13 2.47
CA PHE A 213 27.78 -19.23 2.93
C PHE A 213 27.25 -18.04 3.74
N ARG A 214 25.92 -17.82 3.78
CA ARG A 214 25.28 -16.72 4.51
C ARG A 214 25.85 -15.34 4.15
N ASN A 215 26.24 -15.15 2.90
CA ASN A 215 26.69 -13.87 2.36
C ASN A 215 25.63 -13.28 1.41
N PRO A 216 24.95 -12.16 1.76
CA PRO A 216 23.98 -11.50 0.89
C PRO A 216 24.53 -11.05 -0.47
N GLY A 217 25.86 -10.92 -0.63
CA GLY A 217 26.50 -10.58 -1.90
C GLY A 217 26.24 -11.58 -3.04
N ILE A 218 25.75 -12.78 -2.74
CA ILE A 218 25.38 -13.77 -3.77
C ILE A 218 24.01 -13.49 -4.40
N ILE A 219 23.15 -12.67 -3.78
CA ILE A 219 21.75 -12.51 -4.19
C ILE A 219 21.63 -12.01 -5.64
N PRO A 220 22.42 -11.01 -6.10
CA PRO A 220 22.44 -10.63 -7.51
C PRO A 220 22.81 -11.78 -8.47
N VAL A 221 23.64 -12.73 -8.03
CA VAL A 221 23.98 -13.93 -8.81
C VAL A 221 22.78 -14.86 -8.89
N LEU A 222 22.15 -15.18 -7.76
CA LEU A 222 20.96 -16.04 -7.71
C LEU A 222 19.80 -15.50 -8.56
N ILE A 223 19.62 -14.17 -8.60
CA ILE A 223 18.60 -13.50 -9.42
C ILE A 223 18.73 -13.85 -10.91
N GLN A 224 19.94 -14.10 -11.42
CA GLN A 224 20.13 -14.48 -12.82
C GLN A 224 19.52 -15.84 -13.17
N TYR A 225 19.35 -16.71 -12.16
CA TYR A 225 18.87 -18.08 -12.31
C TYR A 225 17.38 -18.27 -12.03
N ILE A 226 16.66 -17.22 -11.64
CA ILE A 226 15.19 -17.30 -11.46
C ILE A 226 14.45 -17.54 -12.78
N LEU A 227 15.13 -17.34 -13.92
CA LEU A 227 14.65 -17.64 -15.27
C LEU A 227 15.47 -18.74 -15.98
N ASP A 228 16.20 -19.58 -15.23
CA ASP A 228 16.90 -20.74 -15.81
C ASP A 228 15.91 -21.63 -16.60
N PRO A 229 16.32 -22.22 -17.75
CA PRO A 229 15.45 -23.12 -18.50
C PRO A 229 14.95 -24.30 -17.66
N GLU A 230 15.76 -24.80 -16.72
CA GLU A 230 15.39 -25.93 -15.87
C GLU A 230 14.51 -25.48 -14.69
N PRO A 231 13.31 -26.06 -14.50
CA PRO A 231 12.43 -25.72 -13.38
C PRO A 231 13.07 -25.88 -12.01
N GLU A 232 13.88 -26.93 -11.80
CA GLU A 232 14.54 -27.19 -10.52
C GLU A 232 15.55 -26.10 -10.16
N VAL A 233 16.28 -25.59 -11.15
CA VAL A 233 17.26 -24.50 -10.95
C VAL A 233 16.54 -23.20 -10.60
N ARG A 234 15.41 -22.88 -11.26
CA ARG A 234 14.59 -21.71 -10.90
C ARG A 234 14.08 -21.79 -9.46
N ARG A 235 13.58 -22.97 -9.05
CA ARG A 235 13.11 -23.20 -7.68
C ARG A 235 14.24 -23.05 -6.67
N ALA A 236 15.41 -23.60 -6.96
CA ALA A 236 16.60 -23.46 -6.13
C ALA A 236 17.03 -21.98 -5.98
N ALA A 237 16.98 -21.20 -7.05
CA ALA A 237 17.33 -19.78 -7.02
C ALA A 237 16.36 -18.97 -6.14
N ILE A 238 15.06 -19.16 -6.33
CA ILE A 238 14.01 -18.50 -5.52
C ILE A 238 14.14 -18.88 -4.05
N PHE A 239 14.27 -20.18 -3.75
CA PHE A 239 14.43 -20.67 -2.38
C PHE A 239 15.71 -20.12 -1.73
N GLY A 240 16.81 -20.13 -2.49
CA GLY A 240 18.10 -19.61 -2.05
C GLY A 240 18.07 -18.12 -1.74
N ILE A 241 17.30 -17.32 -2.48
CA ILE A 241 17.10 -15.89 -2.17
C ILE A 241 16.21 -15.71 -0.94
N SER A 242 15.13 -16.50 -0.80
CA SER A 242 14.23 -16.40 0.36
C SER A 242 14.90 -16.74 1.70
N GLU A 243 15.96 -17.55 1.69
CA GLU A 243 16.78 -17.85 2.89
C GLU A 243 17.49 -16.62 3.49
N PHE A 244 17.55 -15.51 2.76
CA PHE A 244 18.09 -14.24 3.24
C PHE A 244 17.03 -13.28 3.77
N ASP A 245 15.73 -13.59 3.65
CA ASP A 245 14.65 -12.77 4.20
C ASP A 245 14.85 -11.25 3.90
N LYS A 246 14.74 -10.38 4.91
CA LYS A 246 14.93 -8.93 4.78
C LYS A 246 16.31 -8.51 4.27
N GLU A 247 17.36 -9.30 4.48
CA GLU A 247 18.70 -9.03 3.96
C GLU A 247 18.75 -9.10 2.43
N ALA A 248 17.75 -9.71 1.78
CA ALA A 248 17.60 -9.69 0.33
C ALA A 248 17.04 -8.39 -0.23
N LEU A 249 16.30 -7.61 0.57
CA LEU A 249 15.55 -6.45 0.09
C LEU A 249 16.40 -5.43 -0.66
N PRO A 250 17.62 -5.04 -0.22
CA PRO A 250 18.43 -4.07 -0.96
C PRO A 250 18.72 -4.51 -2.40
N ALA A 251 19.10 -5.78 -2.60
CA ALA A 251 19.39 -6.34 -3.92
C ALA A 251 18.11 -6.52 -4.76
N LEU A 252 17.00 -6.90 -4.14
CA LEU A 252 15.70 -7.02 -4.82
C LEU A 252 15.17 -5.65 -5.26
N HIS A 253 15.25 -4.64 -4.39
CA HIS A 253 14.87 -3.25 -4.68
C HIS A 253 15.72 -2.64 -5.79
N GLU A 254 17.02 -2.89 -5.80
CA GLU A 254 17.90 -2.46 -6.88
C GLU A 254 17.53 -3.16 -8.19
N THR A 255 17.35 -4.48 -8.15
CA THR A 255 17.03 -5.29 -9.34
C THR A 255 15.73 -4.84 -9.99
N VAL A 256 14.65 -4.67 -9.23
CA VAL A 256 13.33 -4.29 -9.78
C VAL A 256 13.33 -2.89 -10.42
N ARG A 257 14.26 -2.01 -10.02
CA ARG A 257 14.43 -0.66 -10.58
C ARG A 257 15.32 -0.65 -11.83
N ILE A 258 16.42 -1.39 -11.84
CA ILE A 258 17.45 -1.28 -12.88
C ILE A 258 17.16 -2.18 -14.08
N THR A 259 16.65 -3.40 -13.86
CA THR A 259 16.45 -4.35 -14.96
C THR A 259 15.25 -3.95 -15.82
N SER A 260 15.38 -4.10 -17.13
CA SER A 260 14.27 -3.91 -18.08
C SER A 260 13.49 -5.20 -18.36
N ARG A 261 13.99 -6.35 -17.91
CA ARG A 261 13.38 -7.66 -18.17
C ARG A 261 12.19 -7.87 -17.26
N ARG A 262 10.98 -7.69 -17.79
CA ARG A 262 9.71 -7.84 -17.06
C ARG A 262 9.62 -9.13 -16.25
N GLU A 263 10.03 -10.26 -16.82
CA GLU A 263 9.94 -11.57 -16.17
C GLU A 263 10.79 -11.64 -14.88
N ILE A 264 11.95 -10.98 -14.88
CA ILE A 264 12.79 -10.85 -13.67
C ILE A 264 12.10 -9.96 -12.65
N ARG A 265 11.57 -8.81 -13.09
CA ARG A 265 10.92 -7.84 -12.20
C ARG A 265 9.71 -8.43 -11.48
N LEU A 266 8.87 -9.16 -12.20
CA LEU A 266 7.71 -9.85 -11.61
C LEU A 266 8.15 -10.92 -10.60
N SER A 267 9.16 -11.74 -10.94
CA SER A 267 9.69 -12.75 -10.01
C SER A 267 10.33 -12.14 -8.76
N VAL A 268 11.01 -10.99 -8.92
CA VAL A 268 11.56 -10.21 -7.79
C VAL A 268 10.45 -9.62 -6.94
N LEU A 269 9.35 -9.15 -7.55
CA LEU A 269 8.19 -8.68 -6.80
C LEU A 269 7.52 -9.81 -6.01
N GLU A 270 7.44 -11.04 -6.54
CA GLU A 270 6.98 -12.21 -5.75
C GLU A 270 7.88 -12.49 -4.53
N LEU A 271 9.20 -12.28 -4.67
CA LEU A 271 10.13 -12.41 -3.54
C LEU A 271 9.94 -11.30 -2.49
N ILE A 272 9.82 -10.04 -2.95
CA ILE A 272 9.52 -8.89 -2.06
C ILE A 272 8.20 -9.12 -1.31
N ASP A 273 7.22 -9.65 -2.02
CA ASP A 273 5.90 -9.96 -1.51
C ASP A 273 5.90 -11.08 -0.46
N GLY A 274 6.74 -12.11 -0.65
CA GLY A 274 6.94 -13.16 0.34
C GLY A 274 7.62 -12.67 1.63
N ILE A 275 8.44 -11.61 1.54
CA ILE A 275 9.10 -10.97 2.69
C ILE A 275 8.13 -9.99 3.39
N LEU A 276 7.37 -9.21 2.62
CA LEU A 276 6.31 -8.30 3.07
C LEU A 276 6.73 -7.23 4.10
N GLU A 277 7.98 -6.77 4.06
CA GLU A 277 8.50 -5.77 4.99
C GLU A 277 8.24 -4.32 4.55
N ALA A 278 7.95 -3.44 5.52
CA ALA A 278 7.55 -2.04 5.30
C ALA A 278 8.61 -1.20 4.57
N GLU A 279 9.89 -1.57 4.68
CA GLU A 279 11.03 -1.00 3.96
C GLU A 279 10.85 -1.04 2.43
N SER A 280 9.98 -1.92 1.93
CA SER A 280 9.65 -2.01 0.51
C SER A 280 8.63 -0.97 0.03
N ILE A 281 7.87 -0.33 0.94
CA ILE A 281 6.81 0.63 0.59
C ILE A 281 7.30 1.71 -0.39
N PRO A 282 8.44 2.41 -0.17
CA PRO A 282 8.88 3.46 -1.09
C PRO A 282 9.23 2.97 -2.49
N VAL A 283 9.75 1.73 -2.61
CA VAL A 283 10.01 1.11 -3.91
C VAL A 283 8.70 0.77 -4.59
N LEU A 284 7.79 0.13 -3.88
CA LEU A 284 6.51 -0.32 -4.43
C LEU A 284 5.64 0.88 -4.86
N VAL A 285 5.57 1.95 -4.07
CA VAL A 285 4.85 3.18 -4.46
C VAL A 285 5.45 3.79 -5.72
N SER A 286 6.77 3.79 -5.88
CA SER A 286 7.41 4.28 -7.12
C SER A 286 7.08 3.43 -8.35
N LEU A 287 6.84 2.12 -8.16
CA LEU A 287 6.48 1.19 -9.22
C LEU A 287 5.01 1.30 -9.65
N LEU A 288 4.14 2.02 -8.92
CA LEU A 288 2.79 2.35 -9.41
C LEU A 288 2.85 3.18 -10.71
N SER A 289 3.92 3.95 -10.90
CA SER A 289 4.20 4.73 -12.11
C SER A 289 5.04 3.98 -13.14
N ASP A 290 5.16 2.66 -13.01
CA ASP A 290 5.93 1.87 -13.95
C ASP A 290 5.33 1.87 -15.36
N ARG A 291 6.20 1.80 -16.37
CA ARG A 291 5.77 1.74 -17.78
C ARG A 291 5.11 0.41 -18.14
N ASP A 292 5.46 -0.66 -17.43
CA ASP A 292 4.88 -1.97 -17.59
C ASP A 292 3.68 -2.12 -16.65
N SER A 293 2.48 -2.21 -17.22
CA SER A 293 1.24 -2.27 -16.46
C SER A 293 1.13 -3.50 -15.56
N LEU A 294 1.78 -4.62 -15.89
CA LEU A 294 1.79 -5.81 -15.05
C LEU A 294 2.66 -5.61 -13.82
N VAL A 295 3.77 -4.88 -13.96
CA VAL A 295 4.63 -4.52 -12.83
C VAL A 295 3.93 -3.53 -11.91
N ALA A 296 3.26 -2.51 -12.47
CA ALA A 296 2.49 -1.55 -11.68
C ALA A 296 1.34 -2.23 -10.91
N ALA A 297 0.58 -3.11 -11.57
CA ALA A 297 -0.51 -3.87 -10.94
C ALA A 297 0.02 -4.83 -9.85
N LYS A 298 1.14 -5.53 -10.08
CA LYS A 298 1.73 -6.38 -9.05
C LYS A 298 2.20 -5.57 -7.85
N SER A 299 2.78 -4.39 -8.08
CA SER A 299 3.18 -3.50 -6.99
C SER A 299 1.99 -3.03 -6.15
N GLU A 300 0.89 -2.66 -6.81
CA GLU A 300 -0.37 -2.31 -6.17
C GLU A 300 -0.94 -3.45 -5.33
N GLU A 301 -0.93 -4.69 -5.84
CA GLU A 301 -1.35 -5.89 -5.10
C GLU A 301 -0.54 -6.09 -3.80
N ILE A 302 0.78 -5.89 -3.87
CA ILE A 302 1.67 -6.04 -2.71
C ILE A 302 1.41 -4.92 -1.70
N LEU A 303 1.29 -3.66 -2.14
CA LEU A 303 0.95 -2.53 -1.26
C LEU A 303 -0.38 -2.74 -0.54
N PHE A 304 -1.38 -3.29 -1.23
CA PHE A 304 -2.65 -3.62 -0.60
C PHE A 304 -2.48 -4.64 0.54
N ARG A 305 -1.64 -5.66 0.34
CA ARG A 305 -1.35 -6.67 1.38
C ARG A 305 -0.49 -6.15 2.53
N GLN A 306 0.39 -5.19 2.27
CA GLN A 306 1.12 -4.47 3.32
C GLN A 306 0.19 -3.61 4.19
N GLY A 307 -0.89 -3.09 3.59
CA GLY A 307 -1.93 -2.37 4.31
C GLY A 307 -1.74 -0.85 4.34
N PRO A 308 -2.48 -0.15 5.22
CA PRO A 308 -2.67 1.30 5.16
C PRO A 308 -1.44 2.12 5.58
N ASP A 309 -0.37 1.48 6.06
CA ASP A 309 0.90 2.17 6.37
C ASP A 309 1.60 2.70 5.12
N SER A 310 1.18 2.25 3.93
CA SER A 310 1.60 2.81 2.64
C SER A 310 0.99 4.18 2.32
N ILE A 311 -0.12 4.56 2.97
CA ILE A 311 -0.89 5.79 2.65
C ILE A 311 -0.01 7.04 2.68
N PRO A 312 0.81 7.31 3.72
CA PRO A 312 1.63 8.53 3.74
C PRO A 312 2.58 8.65 2.53
N GLU A 313 3.18 7.53 2.10
CA GLU A 313 4.09 7.55 0.95
C GLU A 313 3.31 7.63 -0.37
N ILE A 314 2.12 7.01 -0.48
CA ILE A 314 1.21 7.20 -1.63
C ILE A 314 0.83 8.67 -1.76
N LEU A 315 0.32 9.31 -0.69
CA LEU A 315 -0.13 10.70 -0.71
C LEU A 315 0.98 11.68 -1.07
N LYS A 316 2.19 11.44 -0.56
CA LYS A 316 3.39 12.21 -0.90
C LYS A 316 3.74 12.10 -2.38
N ASN A 317 3.41 10.98 -3.04
CA ASN A 317 3.74 10.75 -4.44
C ASN A 317 2.62 11.02 -5.45
N LEU A 318 1.37 11.16 -5.01
CA LEU A 318 0.23 11.53 -5.87
C LEU A 318 0.51 12.72 -6.82
N PRO A 319 1.05 13.88 -6.39
CA PRO A 319 1.20 15.03 -7.29
C PRO A 319 2.07 14.83 -8.53
N GLN A 320 3.00 13.86 -8.52
CA GLN A 320 3.88 13.56 -9.66
C GLN A 320 3.42 12.34 -10.47
N MET A 321 2.39 11.63 -10.03
CA MET A 321 1.88 10.45 -10.71
C MET A 321 1.11 10.81 -11.97
N GLN A 322 1.21 9.96 -12.99
CA GLN A 322 0.39 10.05 -14.20
C GLN A 322 -0.89 9.21 -14.05
N GLU A 323 -1.81 9.34 -15.01
CA GLU A 323 -3.15 8.75 -14.95
C GLU A 323 -3.18 7.28 -14.47
N PRO A 324 -2.41 6.32 -15.03
CA PRO A 324 -2.50 4.93 -14.57
C PRO A 324 -2.13 4.77 -13.09
N ALA A 325 -1.08 5.46 -12.64
CA ALA A 325 -0.61 5.39 -11.26
C ALA A 325 -1.56 6.06 -10.27
N LEU A 326 -2.19 7.16 -10.69
CA LEU A 326 -3.22 7.84 -9.90
C LEU A 326 -4.43 6.93 -9.68
N LEU A 327 -4.91 6.26 -10.72
CA LEU A 327 -6.05 5.34 -10.61
C LEU A 327 -5.76 4.14 -9.69
N LEU A 328 -4.57 3.54 -9.79
CA LEU A 328 -4.13 2.49 -8.86
C LEU A 328 -4.04 2.99 -7.41
N SER A 329 -3.54 4.22 -7.22
CA SER A 329 -3.44 4.83 -5.90
C SER A 329 -4.82 5.13 -5.30
N PHE A 330 -5.76 5.62 -6.10
CA PHE A 330 -7.13 5.87 -5.67
C PHE A 330 -7.85 4.57 -5.31
N ASP A 331 -7.66 3.50 -6.08
CA ASP A 331 -8.19 2.16 -5.74
C ASP A 331 -7.64 1.67 -4.40
N LEU A 332 -6.32 1.80 -4.16
CA LEU A 332 -5.71 1.45 -2.87
C LEU A 332 -6.31 2.24 -1.72
N LEU A 333 -6.41 3.58 -1.84
CA LEU A 333 -6.99 4.43 -0.81
C LEU A 333 -8.45 4.05 -0.52
N ASN A 334 -9.23 3.76 -1.57
CA ASN A 334 -10.61 3.30 -1.44
C ASN A 334 -10.71 1.95 -0.72
N ARG A 335 -9.85 0.99 -1.06
CA ARG A 335 -9.86 -0.36 -0.47
C ARG A 335 -9.37 -0.37 0.97
N PHE A 336 -8.46 0.52 1.34
CA PHE A 336 -8.01 0.67 2.72
C PHE A 336 -9.09 1.26 3.63
N LYS A 337 -10.00 2.10 3.10
CA LYS A 337 -11.03 2.81 3.88
C LYS A 337 -10.47 3.57 5.08
N ASP A 338 -9.27 4.13 4.92
CA ASP A 338 -8.60 4.90 5.96
C ASP A 338 -8.73 6.41 5.67
N LEU A 339 -9.32 7.13 6.62
CA LEU A 339 -9.62 8.57 6.50
C LEU A 339 -8.38 9.44 6.30
N ARG A 340 -7.18 8.94 6.66
CA ARG A 340 -5.91 9.63 6.38
C ARG A 340 -5.70 9.88 4.88
N GLY A 341 -6.33 9.08 4.01
CA GLY A 341 -6.25 9.22 2.56
C GLY A 341 -7.02 10.41 1.98
N LEU A 342 -8.07 10.89 2.65
CA LEU A 342 -9.00 11.88 2.11
C LEU A 342 -8.35 13.23 1.76
N PRO A 343 -7.50 13.84 2.62
CA PRO A 343 -6.90 15.16 2.34
C PRO A 343 -6.09 15.24 1.04
N GLY A 344 -5.48 14.13 0.63
CA GLY A 344 -4.71 14.10 -0.61
C GLY A 344 -5.54 14.08 -1.89
N LEU A 345 -6.85 13.78 -1.80
CA LEU A 345 -7.75 13.65 -2.95
C LEU A 345 -8.35 14.98 -3.41
N VAL A 346 -8.48 15.97 -2.52
CA VAL A 346 -9.15 17.26 -2.81
C VAL A 346 -8.54 18.00 -3.99
N ARG A 347 -7.21 17.96 -4.13
CA ARG A 347 -6.50 18.59 -5.26
C ARG A 347 -6.84 18.01 -6.64
N PHE A 348 -7.55 16.89 -6.68
CA PHE A 348 -7.95 16.22 -7.91
C PHE A 348 -9.43 16.48 -8.24
N PHE A 349 -10.18 17.19 -7.38
CA PHE A 349 -11.57 17.55 -7.63
C PHE A 349 -11.72 18.58 -8.75
N ASP A 350 -10.68 19.34 -9.08
CA ASP A 350 -10.60 20.31 -10.17
C ASP A 350 -9.65 19.84 -11.29
N HIS A 351 -9.34 18.54 -11.35
CA HIS A 351 -8.37 18.03 -12.30
C HIS A 351 -8.87 18.12 -13.76
N ASN A 352 -8.05 18.65 -14.67
CA ASN A 352 -8.41 18.85 -16.09
C ASN A 352 -8.79 17.56 -16.84
N ASN A 353 -8.31 16.41 -16.39
CA ASN A 353 -8.70 15.11 -16.94
C ASN A 353 -9.94 14.60 -16.19
N PRO A 354 -11.09 14.45 -16.87
CA PRO A 354 -12.35 14.06 -16.24
C PRO A 354 -12.32 12.65 -15.64
N VAL A 355 -11.46 11.75 -16.15
CA VAL A 355 -11.31 10.39 -15.60
C VAL A 355 -10.68 10.46 -14.20
N ILE A 356 -9.64 11.28 -14.03
CA ILE A 356 -8.96 11.47 -12.74
C ILE A 356 -9.89 12.21 -11.76
N GLN A 357 -10.57 13.25 -12.23
CA GLN A 357 -11.53 14.01 -11.42
C GLN A 357 -12.63 13.09 -10.88
N LEU A 358 -13.27 12.34 -11.78
CA LEU A 358 -14.32 11.40 -11.40
C LEU A 358 -13.79 10.33 -10.44
N ALA A 359 -12.61 9.75 -10.71
CA ALA A 359 -12.05 8.73 -9.83
C ALA A 359 -11.73 9.26 -8.42
N ALA A 360 -11.26 10.49 -8.28
CA ALA A 360 -11.04 11.12 -6.98
C ALA A 360 -12.36 11.36 -6.23
N VAL A 361 -13.37 11.91 -6.92
CA VAL A 361 -14.72 12.14 -6.40
C VAL A 361 -15.39 10.82 -5.99
N ASP A 362 -15.32 9.79 -6.83
CA ASP A 362 -15.83 8.44 -6.58
C ASP A 362 -15.16 7.81 -5.37
N THR A 363 -13.84 7.94 -5.26
CA THR A 363 -13.08 7.43 -4.11
C THR A 363 -13.63 8.02 -2.82
N VAL A 364 -13.82 9.35 -2.74
CA VAL A 364 -14.43 10.00 -1.57
C VAL A 364 -15.88 9.58 -1.38
N ARG A 365 -16.67 9.43 -2.45
CA ARG A 365 -18.06 8.94 -2.39
C ARG A 365 -18.14 7.58 -1.70
N TYR A 366 -17.20 6.68 -1.98
CA TYR A 366 -17.20 5.34 -1.39
C TYR A 366 -16.86 5.31 0.11
N PHE A 367 -16.36 6.39 0.72
CA PHE A 367 -16.21 6.50 2.18
C PHE A 367 -17.56 6.76 2.87
N GLY A 368 -18.61 7.13 2.14
CA GLY A 368 -19.92 7.31 2.73
C GLY A 368 -19.97 8.48 3.72
N SER A 369 -20.71 8.28 4.81
CA SER A 369 -20.86 9.27 5.88
C SER A 369 -19.58 9.58 6.64
N GLU A 370 -18.57 8.71 6.60
CA GLU A 370 -17.28 8.96 7.27
C GLU A 370 -16.51 10.11 6.60
N ALA A 371 -16.78 10.39 5.32
CA ALA A 371 -16.20 11.53 4.61
C ALA A 371 -16.91 12.87 4.90
N PHE A 372 -18.07 12.89 5.57
CA PHE A 372 -18.84 14.12 5.75
C PHE A 372 -18.07 15.23 6.49
N PRO A 373 -17.38 14.97 7.63
CA PRO A 373 -16.62 16.03 8.30
C PRO A 373 -15.57 16.66 7.39
N PHE A 374 -14.90 15.82 6.60
CA PHE A 374 -13.89 16.26 5.63
C PHE A 374 -14.50 17.06 4.47
N LEU A 375 -15.63 16.61 3.91
CA LEU A 375 -16.34 17.31 2.84
C LEU A 375 -16.89 18.66 3.32
N ILE A 376 -17.35 18.74 4.57
CA ILE A 376 -17.81 19.99 5.18
C ILE A 376 -16.67 21.00 5.29
N GLU A 377 -15.47 20.57 5.70
CA GLU A 377 -14.26 21.43 5.69
C GLU A 377 -13.88 21.84 4.26
N THR A 378 -14.05 20.94 3.29
CA THR A 378 -13.75 21.22 1.87
C THR A 378 -14.65 22.30 1.26
N LEU A 379 -15.83 22.58 1.83
CA LEU A 379 -16.69 23.68 1.38
C LEU A 379 -16.05 25.06 1.64
N ASP A 380 -15.09 25.17 2.56
CA ASP A 380 -14.37 26.41 2.84
C ASP A 380 -13.14 26.62 1.91
N HIS A 381 -12.95 25.76 0.90
CA HIS A 381 -11.83 25.83 -0.03
C HIS A 381 -11.94 27.01 -1.03
N ASP A 382 -10.85 27.70 -1.33
CA ASP A 382 -10.85 28.90 -2.20
C ASP A 382 -11.23 28.64 -3.67
N ASN A 383 -11.22 27.38 -4.11
CA ASN A 383 -11.55 26.99 -5.49
C ASN A 383 -13.05 26.60 -5.62
N PRO A 384 -13.85 27.34 -6.40
CA PRO A 384 -15.28 27.06 -6.60
C PRO A 384 -15.60 25.68 -7.17
N GLU A 385 -14.73 25.12 -8.03
CA GLU A 385 -14.94 23.78 -8.58
C GLU A 385 -14.85 22.72 -7.47
N ILE A 386 -13.84 22.85 -6.60
CA ILE A 386 -13.64 21.95 -5.46
C ILE A 386 -14.81 22.05 -4.48
N GLN A 387 -15.28 23.27 -4.19
CA GLN A 387 -16.47 23.50 -3.36
C GLN A 387 -17.71 22.85 -3.97
N GLY A 388 -17.92 23.02 -5.28
CA GLY A 388 -19.04 22.46 -6.02
C GLY A 388 -19.06 20.94 -5.97
N GLN A 389 -17.91 20.28 -6.17
CA GLN A 389 -17.80 18.82 -6.06
C GLN A 389 -18.08 18.33 -4.63
N ALA A 390 -17.55 19.02 -3.61
CA ALA A 390 -17.80 18.68 -2.22
C ALA A 390 -19.29 18.84 -1.85
N LEU A 391 -19.92 19.92 -2.28
CA LEU A 391 -21.35 20.15 -2.11
C LEU A 391 -22.16 19.04 -2.78
N GLN A 392 -21.85 18.72 -4.03
CA GLN A 392 -22.57 17.70 -4.78
C GLN A 392 -22.49 16.34 -4.09
N LEU A 393 -21.31 15.95 -3.58
CA LEU A 393 -21.15 14.71 -2.80
C LEU A 393 -21.98 14.71 -1.51
N LEU A 394 -22.04 15.83 -0.79
CA LEU A 394 -22.85 15.97 0.42
C LEU A 394 -24.35 15.90 0.11
N VAL A 395 -24.79 16.47 -1.01
CA VAL A 395 -26.18 16.44 -1.48
C VAL A 395 -26.59 15.04 -1.93
N GLU A 396 -25.79 14.41 -2.79
CA GLU A 396 -26.02 13.04 -3.30
C GLU A 396 -26.15 12.03 -2.16
N GLN A 397 -25.27 12.15 -1.17
CA GLN A 397 -25.23 11.26 0.01
C GLN A 397 -26.12 11.72 1.15
N ARG A 398 -26.86 12.82 0.97
CA ARG A 398 -27.85 13.35 1.92
C ARG A 398 -27.26 13.61 3.30
N ALA A 399 -26.08 14.22 3.34
CA ALA A 399 -25.34 14.52 4.55
C ALA A 399 -26.10 15.53 5.42
N PRO A 400 -26.63 15.16 6.60
CA PRO A 400 -27.46 16.08 7.40
C PRO A 400 -26.70 17.32 7.85
N SER A 401 -25.41 17.16 8.18
CA SER A 401 -24.48 18.21 8.66
C SER A 401 -24.25 19.36 7.68
N LEU A 402 -24.66 19.20 6.41
CA LEU A 402 -24.65 20.27 5.41
C LEU A 402 -25.55 21.43 5.83
N VAL A 403 -26.78 21.12 6.28
CA VAL A 403 -27.82 22.12 6.60
C VAL A 403 -28.22 22.16 8.07
N TYR A 404 -27.84 21.15 8.85
CA TYR A 404 -28.13 21.09 10.29
C TYR A 404 -27.15 20.17 10.99
N ASP A 405 -26.48 20.65 12.04
CA ASP A 405 -25.61 19.80 12.86
C ASP A 405 -26.43 19.13 13.98
N PRO A 406 -26.67 17.80 13.91
CA PRO A 406 -27.48 17.10 14.90
C PRO A 406 -26.78 16.93 16.25
N LEU A 407 -25.47 17.13 16.34
CA LEU A 407 -24.71 16.97 17.59
C LEU A 407 -24.80 18.20 18.48
N VAL A 408 -24.81 19.40 17.87
CA VAL A 408 -24.92 20.68 18.58
C VAL A 408 -26.28 21.36 18.41
N GLU A 409 -27.20 20.74 17.66
CA GLU A 409 -28.53 21.27 17.33
C GLU A 409 -28.50 22.68 16.69
N ASP A 410 -27.57 22.90 15.75
CA ASP A 410 -27.31 24.22 15.17
C ASP A 410 -27.48 24.26 13.64
N TYR A 411 -27.81 25.45 13.13
CA TYR A 411 -27.97 25.74 11.70
C TYR A 411 -26.75 26.47 11.15
N PRO A 412 -25.92 25.82 10.31
CA PRO A 412 -24.73 26.45 9.73
C PRO A 412 -25.10 27.46 8.65
N VAL A 413 -25.37 28.70 9.05
CA VAL A 413 -25.92 29.79 8.21
C VAL A 413 -25.23 29.92 6.86
N ASN A 414 -23.89 30.02 6.82
CA ASN A 414 -23.15 30.21 5.58
C ASN A 414 -23.29 29.02 4.62
N ARG A 415 -23.30 27.78 5.15
CA ARG A 415 -23.46 26.57 4.34
C ARG A 415 -24.87 26.44 3.79
N ILE A 416 -25.88 26.79 4.58
CA ILE A 416 -27.29 26.79 4.15
C ILE A 416 -27.48 27.78 2.98
N PHE A 417 -26.96 29.00 3.10
CA PHE A 417 -27.05 29.97 2.00
C PHE A 417 -26.26 29.52 0.78
N TYR A 418 -25.06 28.97 0.94
CA TYR A 418 -24.33 28.39 -0.19
C TYR A 418 -25.10 27.24 -0.87
N PHE A 419 -25.75 26.37 -0.09
CA PHE A 419 -26.61 25.30 -0.58
C PHE A 419 -27.83 25.84 -1.37
N PHE A 420 -28.51 26.87 -0.87
CA PHE A 420 -29.63 27.51 -1.57
C PHE A 420 -29.21 28.25 -2.84
N GLU A 421 -28.04 28.90 -2.84
CA GLU A 421 -27.53 29.65 -3.98
C GLU A 421 -26.99 28.74 -5.10
N SER A 422 -26.43 27.58 -4.73
CA SER A 422 -25.73 26.69 -5.67
C SER A 422 -26.63 25.66 -6.34
N LEU A 423 -27.79 25.34 -5.75
CA LEU A 423 -28.69 24.30 -6.24
C LEU A 423 -29.95 24.87 -6.88
N THR A 424 -30.54 24.08 -7.78
CA THR A 424 -31.86 24.37 -8.34
C THR A 424 -32.98 24.05 -7.33
N GLU A 425 -34.14 24.67 -7.53
CA GLU A 425 -35.32 24.42 -6.70
C GLU A 425 -35.69 22.92 -6.58
N PRO A 426 -35.73 22.12 -7.67
CA PRO A 426 -35.98 20.69 -7.55
C PRO A 426 -34.94 19.94 -6.72
N GLU A 427 -33.67 20.31 -6.80
CA GLU A 427 -32.58 19.65 -6.05
C GLU A 427 -32.68 19.94 -4.55
N VAL A 428 -32.96 21.19 -4.18
CA VAL A 428 -33.17 21.58 -2.77
C VAL A 428 -34.33 20.78 -2.16
N PHE A 429 -35.46 20.71 -2.84
CA PHE A 429 -36.62 19.95 -2.36
C PHE A 429 -36.39 18.43 -2.36
N ASP A 430 -35.69 17.87 -3.35
CA ASP A 430 -35.35 16.44 -3.36
C ASP A 430 -34.44 16.09 -2.18
N TYR A 431 -33.44 16.92 -1.89
CA TYR A 431 -32.57 16.76 -0.73
C TYR A 431 -33.36 16.84 0.58
N LEU A 432 -34.13 17.93 0.80
CA LEU A 432 -34.86 18.15 2.05
C LEU A 432 -35.92 17.08 2.31
N SER A 433 -36.55 16.54 1.26
CA SER A 433 -37.57 15.48 1.40
C SER A 433 -37.00 14.10 1.77
N ARG A 434 -35.67 13.90 1.63
CA ARG A 434 -35.03 12.59 1.79
C ARG A 434 -33.90 12.56 2.81
N VAL A 435 -33.42 13.72 3.26
CA VAL A 435 -32.40 13.83 4.30
C VAL A 435 -32.95 13.31 5.62
N SER A 436 -32.12 12.59 6.38
CA SER A 436 -32.50 12.07 7.69
C SER A 436 -32.37 13.16 8.75
N LEU A 437 -33.39 14.01 8.85
CA LEU A 437 -33.50 15.08 9.85
C LEU A 437 -34.88 15.05 10.51
N PRO A 438 -35.04 15.64 11.71
CA PRO A 438 -36.35 15.80 12.33
C PRO A 438 -37.30 16.62 11.44
N ASP A 439 -38.58 16.24 11.35
CA ASP A 439 -39.60 16.93 10.53
C ASP A 439 -39.68 18.43 10.82
N ARG A 440 -39.47 18.83 12.09
CA ARG A 440 -39.41 20.25 12.50
C ARG A 440 -38.31 21.01 11.75
N VAL A 441 -37.13 20.39 11.61
CA VAL A 441 -35.95 21.00 10.98
C VAL A 441 -36.16 21.08 9.48
N VAL A 442 -36.67 20.01 8.87
CA VAL A 442 -37.00 19.97 7.44
C VAL A 442 -38.05 21.02 7.10
N SER A 443 -39.14 21.12 7.88
CA SER A 443 -40.18 22.13 7.67
C SER A 443 -39.63 23.55 7.83
N ALA A 444 -38.77 23.80 8.83
CA ALA A 444 -38.13 25.08 9.02
C ALA A 444 -37.24 25.47 7.82
N LEU A 445 -36.39 24.56 7.34
CA LEU A 445 -35.53 24.79 6.17
C LEU A 445 -36.32 24.99 4.88
N THR A 446 -37.41 24.24 4.70
CA THR A 446 -38.34 24.41 3.57
C THR A 446 -38.96 25.79 3.57
N HIS A 447 -39.53 26.24 4.69
CA HIS A 447 -40.10 27.59 4.79
C HIS A 447 -39.04 28.68 4.61
N LEU A 448 -37.82 28.46 5.10
CA LEU A 448 -36.70 29.38 4.91
C LEU A 448 -36.33 29.52 3.43
N TYR A 449 -36.27 28.41 2.69
CA TYR A 449 -36.00 28.42 1.25
C TYR A 449 -37.14 29.07 0.46
N GLU A 450 -38.39 28.80 0.81
CA GLU A 450 -39.55 29.48 0.22
C GLU A 450 -39.50 31.00 0.48
N ILE A 451 -39.09 31.42 1.68
CA ILE A 451 -38.86 32.84 1.98
C ILE A 451 -37.80 33.42 1.05
N GLU A 452 -36.69 32.73 0.80
CA GLU A 452 -35.65 33.17 -0.14
C GLU A 452 -36.20 33.35 -1.55
N LEU A 453 -36.88 32.33 -2.08
CA LEU A 453 -37.50 32.34 -3.41
C LEU A 453 -38.48 33.50 -3.57
N ASN A 454 -39.43 33.64 -2.64
CA ASN A 454 -40.45 34.69 -2.70
C ASN A 454 -39.85 36.08 -2.44
N THR A 455 -38.80 36.21 -1.63
CA THR A 455 -38.13 37.50 -1.39
C THR A 455 -37.46 37.99 -2.67
N ARG A 456 -36.68 37.11 -3.31
CA ARG A 456 -36.03 37.39 -4.59
C ARG A 456 -37.06 37.77 -5.64
N GLN A 457 -38.10 36.95 -5.82
CA GLN A 457 -39.16 37.19 -6.80
C GLN A 457 -39.92 38.50 -6.56
N TYR A 458 -40.29 38.77 -5.30
CA TYR A 458 -40.99 40.00 -4.93
C TYR A 458 -40.14 41.23 -5.23
N GLN A 459 -38.85 41.22 -4.88
CA GLN A 459 -37.96 42.35 -5.08
C GLN A 459 -37.58 42.56 -6.54
N GLU A 460 -37.36 41.48 -7.31
CA GLU A 460 -37.14 41.56 -8.75
C GLU A 460 -38.31 42.27 -9.45
N ILE A 461 -39.55 41.83 -9.19
CA ILE A 461 -40.73 42.45 -9.79
C ILE A 461 -40.94 43.89 -9.28
N LYS A 462 -40.67 44.14 -7.99
CA LYS A 462 -40.75 45.50 -7.41
C LYS A 462 -39.70 46.45 -8.00
N ALA A 463 -38.52 45.95 -8.38
CA ALA A 463 -37.44 46.75 -8.96
C ALA A 463 -37.62 47.04 -10.46
N MET A 464 -38.48 46.32 -11.18
CA MET A 464 -38.73 46.55 -12.61
C MET A 464 -39.23 47.98 -12.84
N ARG A 465 -38.43 48.83 -13.52
CA ARG A 465 -38.80 50.21 -13.87
C ARG A 465 -38.77 50.39 -15.39
N ASN A 466 -39.84 49.96 -16.06
CA ASN A 466 -40.07 50.23 -17.49
C ASN A 466 -41.56 50.54 -17.70
N GLY A 467 -41.99 51.76 -17.38
CA GLY A 467 -43.39 52.18 -17.56
C GLY A 467 -43.92 52.05 -18.99
N GLU A 468 -43.02 51.97 -19.99
CA GLU A 468 -43.37 51.72 -21.40
C GLU A 468 -43.52 50.23 -21.74
N SER A 469 -42.86 49.32 -21.00
CA SER A 469 -42.90 47.86 -21.28
C SER A 469 -43.95 47.14 -20.44
N PHE A 470 -44.23 47.63 -19.22
CA PHE A 470 -45.22 47.07 -18.30
C PHE A 470 -46.07 48.19 -17.67
N PRO A 471 -46.96 48.83 -18.45
CA PRO A 471 -47.77 49.96 -17.99
C PRO A 471 -48.81 49.57 -16.93
N TYR A 472 -49.35 48.36 -16.97
CA TYR A 472 -50.28 47.86 -15.96
C TYR A 472 -49.57 47.60 -14.63
N LEU A 473 -48.42 46.91 -14.63
CA LEU A 473 -47.64 46.69 -13.41
C LEU A 473 -47.17 48.01 -12.80
N SER A 474 -46.80 48.99 -13.62
CA SER A 474 -46.43 50.34 -13.13
C SER A 474 -47.61 51.01 -12.44
N ALA A 475 -48.74 51.18 -13.13
CA ALA A 475 -49.91 51.84 -12.57
C ALA A 475 -50.49 51.10 -11.35
N PHE A 476 -50.40 49.77 -11.32
CA PHE A 476 -50.80 48.96 -10.17
C PHE A 476 -49.95 49.28 -8.94
N ARG A 477 -48.62 49.36 -9.08
CA ARG A 477 -47.72 49.70 -7.97
C ARG A 477 -47.85 51.17 -7.55
N ASP A 478 -48.03 52.09 -8.49
CA ASP A 478 -48.28 53.51 -8.18
C ASP A 478 -49.58 53.68 -7.38
N TRP A 479 -50.61 52.90 -7.71
CA TRP A 479 -51.84 52.81 -6.94
C TRP A 479 -51.59 52.29 -5.51
N GLU A 480 -50.86 51.18 -5.37
CA GLU A 480 -50.52 50.62 -4.05
C GLU A 480 -49.73 51.62 -3.20
N GLU A 481 -48.70 52.24 -3.77
CA GLU A 481 -47.84 53.19 -3.07
C GLU A 481 -48.62 54.42 -2.62
N ALA A 482 -49.46 54.99 -3.48
CA ALA A 482 -50.32 56.11 -3.12
C ALA A 482 -51.30 55.72 -2.01
N LEU A 483 -51.90 54.54 -2.08
CA LEU A 483 -52.86 54.09 -1.07
C LEU A 483 -52.22 53.81 0.29
N ILE A 484 -51.04 53.15 0.30
CA ILE A 484 -50.25 52.93 1.52
C ILE A 484 -49.81 54.27 2.12
N THR A 485 -49.32 55.19 1.29
CA THR A 485 -48.84 56.50 1.76
C THR A 485 -49.99 57.34 2.33
N ALA A 486 -51.18 57.27 1.72
CA ALA A 486 -52.38 57.88 2.27
C ALA A 486 -52.69 57.32 3.67
N GLU A 487 -52.64 56.00 3.84
CA GLU A 487 -52.92 55.35 5.12
C GLU A 487 -51.88 55.68 6.20
N LEU A 488 -50.60 55.59 5.88
CA LEU A 488 -49.53 55.97 6.81
C LEU A 488 -49.65 57.45 7.23
N SER A 489 -50.04 58.33 6.30
CA SER A 489 -50.30 59.74 6.61
C SER A 489 -51.49 59.90 7.56
N ARG A 490 -52.57 59.12 7.40
CA ARG A 490 -53.71 59.13 8.35
C ARG A 490 -53.29 58.66 9.75
N GLN A 491 -52.54 57.57 9.83
CA GLN A 491 -52.07 57.01 11.11
C GLN A 491 -51.11 57.98 11.82
N GLY A 492 -50.19 58.59 11.08
CA GLY A 492 -49.31 59.65 11.60
C GLY A 492 -50.09 60.86 12.10
N SER A 493 -51.09 61.32 11.31
CA SER A 493 -52.00 62.39 11.72
C SER A 493 -52.69 62.08 13.04
N PHE A 494 -53.21 60.85 13.20
CA PHE A 494 -53.89 60.41 14.41
C PHE A 494 -52.92 60.39 15.61
N SER A 495 -51.71 59.90 15.40
CA SER A 495 -50.66 59.87 16.43
C SER A 495 -50.26 61.26 16.90
N TYR A 496 -50.09 62.22 15.99
CA TYR A 496 -49.82 63.61 16.34
C TYR A 496 -51.01 64.30 17.02
N MET A 497 -52.24 63.96 16.62
CA MET A 497 -53.43 64.44 17.33
C MET A 497 -53.45 63.97 18.79
N HIS A 498 -53.09 62.70 19.03
CA HIS A 498 -52.96 62.16 20.38
C HIS A 498 -51.85 62.87 21.18
N GLN A 499 -50.69 63.11 20.56
CA GLN A 499 -49.60 63.87 21.20
C GLN A 499 -50.05 65.28 21.58
N TYR A 500 -50.74 65.99 20.68
CA TYR A 500 -51.33 67.30 20.97
C TYR A 500 -52.25 67.27 22.20
N PHE A 501 -53.18 66.30 22.30
CA PHE A 501 -54.06 66.18 23.46
C PHE A 501 -53.31 65.86 24.75
N SER A 502 -52.12 65.24 24.67
CA SER A 502 -51.31 64.90 25.83
C SER A 502 -50.35 66.02 26.29
N SER A 503 -49.77 66.78 25.35
CA SER A 503 -48.74 67.78 25.64
C SER A 503 -49.25 69.23 25.60
N GLY A 504 -50.33 69.49 24.84
CA GLY A 504 -50.84 70.84 24.58
C GLY A 504 -50.00 71.67 23.59
N GLU A 505 -48.93 71.11 23.01
CA GLU A 505 -48.06 71.84 22.07
C GLU A 505 -48.71 71.96 20.68
N GLU A 506 -48.95 73.19 20.22
CA GLU A 506 -49.62 73.48 18.92
C GLU A 506 -48.87 72.92 17.68
N LEU A 507 -47.57 72.64 17.81
CA LEU A 507 -46.76 72.02 16.75
C LEU A 507 -47.43 70.71 16.28
N TRP A 508 -47.80 69.83 17.20
CA TRP A 508 -48.41 68.53 16.86
C TRP A 508 -49.76 68.67 16.17
N LEU A 509 -50.56 69.69 16.51
CA LEU A 509 -51.82 69.97 15.82
C LEU A 509 -51.58 70.42 14.37
N THR A 510 -50.52 71.20 14.15
CA THR A 510 -50.11 71.67 12.82
C THR A 510 -49.62 70.50 11.96
N GLU A 511 -48.70 69.69 12.48
CA GLU A 511 -48.18 68.49 11.83
C GLU A 511 -49.29 67.48 11.51
N SER A 512 -50.23 67.27 12.45
CA SER A 512 -51.42 66.41 12.21
C SER A 512 -52.28 66.93 11.06
N LYS A 513 -52.50 68.25 10.95
CA LYS A 513 -53.27 68.84 9.85
C LYS A 513 -52.55 68.64 8.51
N GLN A 514 -51.24 68.87 8.45
CA GLN A 514 -50.44 68.65 7.23
C GLN A 514 -50.53 67.20 6.76
N LEU A 515 -50.42 66.23 7.69
CA LEU A 515 -50.55 64.82 7.35
C LEU A 515 -51.96 64.43 6.85
N ARG A 516 -53.04 65.05 7.37
CA ARG A 516 -54.40 64.84 6.82
C ARG A 516 -54.54 65.39 5.41
N GLU A 517 -54.00 66.56 5.15
CA GLU A 517 -54.01 67.16 3.80
C GLU A 517 -53.20 66.29 2.83
N ALA A 518 -52.02 65.82 3.23
CA ALA A 518 -51.21 64.88 2.45
C ALA A 518 -51.98 63.57 2.19
N ALA A 519 -52.62 62.98 3.21
CA ALA A 519 -53.44 61.78 3.03
C ALA A 519 -54.54 61.96 1.98
N SER A 520 -55.23 63.10 1.99
CA SER A 520 -56.25 63.42 0.99
C SER A 520 -55.68 63.58 -0.42
N GLN A 521 -54.47 64.11 -0.57
CA GLN A 521 -53.80 64.22 -1.87
C GLN A 521 -53.42 62.84 -2.40
N TYR A 522 -52.84 61.98 -1.56
CA TYR A 522 -52.49 60.62 -1.93
C TYR A 522 -53.71 59.76 -2.27
N ASP A 523 -54.85 59.94 -1.60
CA ASP A 523 -56.11 59.30 -1.99
C ASP A 523 -56.57 59.68 -3.39
N GLN A 524 -56.41 60.97 -3.74
CA GLN A 524 -56.74 61.45 -5.08
C GLN A 524 -55.82 60.82 -6.13
N SER A 525 -54.51 60.79 -5.86
CA SER A 525 -53.52 60.11 -6.71
C SER A 525 -53.82 58.63 -6.85
N ALA A 526 -54.16 57.93 -5.76
CA ALA A 526 -54.51 56.52 -5.79
C ALA A 526 -55.73 56.28 -6.69
N ARG A 527 -56.76 57.13 -6.68
CA ARG A 527 -57.90 56.98 -7.61
C ARG A 527 -57.47 57.10 -9.07
N THR A 528 -56.62 58.07 -9.39
CA THR A 528 -56.08 58.24 -10.74
C THR A 528 -55.27 57.02 -11.17
N PHE A 529 -54.32 56.56 -10.36
CA PHE A 529 -53.53 55.37 -10.67
C PHE A 529 -54.37 54.10 -10.76
N ARG A 530 -55.44 53.98 -9.96
CA ARG A 530 -56.40 52.87 -10.05
C ARG A 530 -57.09 52.85 -11.41
N ASP A 531 -57.58 54.00 -11.86
CA ASP A 531 -58.26 54.10 -13.16
C ASP A 531 -57.28 53.82 -14.31
N ASP A 532 -56.02 54.22 -14.17
CA ASP A 532 -54.94 53.92 -15.12
C ASP A 532 -54.64 52.41 -15.14
N ALA A 533 -54.51 51.78 -13.96
CA ALA A 533 -54.29 50.34 -13.83
C ALA A 533 -55.44 49.52 -14.41
N ILE A 534 -56.70 49.93 -14.23
CA ILE A 534 -57.84 49.25 -14.87
C ILE A 534 -57.76 49.34 -16.40
N ARG A 535 -57.43 50.52 -16.95
CA ARG A 535 -57.32 50.70 -18.41
C ARG A 535 -56.15 49.91 -18.99
N PHE A 536 -54.98 49.95 -18.36
CA PHE A 536 -53.82 49.19 -18.82
C PHE A 536 -54.02 47.69 -18.61
N GLY A 537 -54.61 47.26 -17.50
CA GLY A 537 -54.90 45.85 -17.19
C GLY A 537 -55.86 45.21 -18.19
N ALA A 538 -56.84 45.96 -18.69
CA ALA A 538 -57.73 45.49 -19.76
C ALA A 538 -57.02 45.25 -21.11
N LEU A 539 -55.85 45.87 -21.31
CA LEU A 539 -55.03 45.77 -22.52
C LEU A 539 -53.75 44.94 -22.31
N ALA A 540 -53.48 44.51 -21.08
CA ALA A 540 -52.24 43.84 -20.70
C ALA A 540 -52.17 42.42 -21.29
N GLY A 541 -50.98 42.04 -21.76
CA GLY A 541 -50.70 40.68 -22.19
C GLY A 541 -50.60 39.70 -21.01
N ASN A 542 -50.70 38.40 -21.29
CA ASN A 542 -50.61 37.35 -20.27
C ASN A 542 -49.33 37.42 -19.43
N ASP A 543 -48.21 37.85 -20.02
CA ASP A 543 -46.92 37.96 -19.33
C ASP A 543 -46.95 39.02 -18.22
N GLU A 544 -47.56 40.17 -18.49
CA GLU A 544 -47.68 41.26 -17.52
C GLU A 544 -48.71 40.96 -16.43
N ILE A 545 -49.82 40.34 -16.81
CA ILE A 545 -50.81 39.82 -15.87
C ILE A 545 -50.15 38.83 -14.91
N SER A 546 -49.35 37.88 -15.44
CA SER A 546 -48.57 36.92 -14.66
C SER A 546 -47.53 37.57 -13.75
N LEU A 547 -46.91 38.70 -14.13
CA LEU A 547 -46.03 39.45 -13.25
C LEU A 547 -46.78 40.00 -12.03
N VAL A 548 -47.95 40.61 -12.23
CA VAL A 548 -48.78 41.11 -11.12
C VAL A 548 -49.25 39.95 -10.23
N SER A 549 -49.67 38.82 -10.79
CA SER A 549 -50.03 37.63 -9.99
C SER A 549 -48.86 37.16 -9.13
N ARG A 550 -47.66 37.03 -9.71
CA ARG A 550 -46.46 36.57 -9.00
C ARG A 550 -46.04 37.54 -7.90
N TYR A 551 -46.15 38.85 -8.15
CA TYR A 551 -45.90 39.88 -7.15
C TYR A 551 -46.85 39.79 -5.95
N LEU A 552 -48.16 39.68 -6.22
CA LEU A 552 -49.19 39.53 -5.18
C LEU A 552 -49.05 38.21 -4.42
N TYR A 553 -48.77 37.12 -5.15
CA TYR A 553 -48.52 35.80 -4.57
C TYR A 553 -47.30 35.83 -3.65
N SER A 554 -46.17 36.37 -4.13
CA SER A 554 -44.94 36.47 -3.33
C SER A 554 -45.18 37.28 -2.06
N ARG A 555 -45.87 38.42 -2.14
CA ARG A 555 -46.24 39.21 -0.94
C ARG A 555 -47.06 38.39 0.06
N LYS A 556 -48.07 37.67 -0.43
CA LYS A 556 -48.91 36.82 0.41
C LYS A 556 -48.05 35.75 1.10
N GLN A 557 -47.26 35.00 0.33
CA GLN A 557 -46.39 33.95 0.86
C GLN A 557 -45.40 34.51 1.88
N LEU A 558 -44.70 35.60 1.58
CA LEU A 558 -43.80 36.27 2.53
C LEU A 558 -44.51 36.63 3.84
N SER A 559 -45.74 37.15 3.77
CA SER A 559 -46.50 37.55 4.94
C SER A 559 -47.02 36.36 5.76
N GLU A 560 -47.34 35.25 5.12
CA GLU A 560 -47.80 34.02 5.77
C GLU A 560 -46.62 33.22 6.34
N SER A 561 -45.58 32.97 5.54
CA SER A 561 -44.37 32.24 5.93
C SER A 561 -43.61 32.95 7.04
N TRP A 562 -43.51 34.29 7.02
CA TRP A 562 -42.89 35.05 8.13
C TRP A 562 -43.61 34.84 9.46
N ARG A 563 -44.94 34.75 9.46
CA ARG A 563 -45.72 34.52 10.69
C ARG A 563 -45.65 33.06 11.17
N ALA A 564 -45.52 32.13 10.23
CA ALA A 564 -45.39 30.70 10.52
C ALA A 564 -43.97 30.30 10.93
N LEU A 565 -42.99 31.19 10.75
CA LEU A 565 -41.59 30.91 10.98
C LEU A 565 -41.29 30.68 12.47
N SER A 566 -40.56 29.63 12.77
CA SER A 566 -40.10 29.34 14.12
C SER A 566 -38.98 30.30 14.55
N SER A 567 -38.88 30.54 15.85
CA SER A 567 -37.96 31.55 16.43
C SER A 567 -36.48 31.22 16.21
N ASP A 568 -36.15 29.95 16.08
CA ASP A 568 -34.80 29.42 15.85
C ASP A 568 -34.22 29.79 14.47
N ILE A 569 -35.06 29.90 13.44
CA ILE A 569 -34.62 30.25 12.08
C ILE A 569 -34.98 31.69 11.67
N GLN A 570 -35.71 32.41 12.52
CA GLN A 570 -36.16 33.78 12.24
C GLN A 570 -35.00 34.74 11.97
N ASN A 571 -33.88 34.57 12.68
CA ASN A 571 -32.67 35.36 12.45
C ASN A 571 -32.10 35.13 11.05
N MET A 572 -32.13 33.89 10.53
CA MET A 572 -31.68 33.59 9.17
C MET A 572 -32.60 34.22 8.12
N ALA A 573 -33.93 34.16 8.31
CA ALA A 573 -34.86 34.85 7.41
C ALA A 573 -34.62 36.37 7.39
N MET A 574 -34.29 36.97 8.53
CA MET A 574 -33.88 38.38 8.56
C MET A 574 -32.64 38.66 7.73
N LEU A 575 -31.65 37.76 7.71
CA LEU A 575 -30.48 37.89 6.83
C LEU A 575 -30.86 37.81 5.35
N ILE A 576 -31.80 36.93 4.98
CA ILE A 576 -32.35 36.87 3.61
C ILE A 576 -32.98 38.22 3.24
N PHE A 577 -33.86 38.76 4.09
CA PHE A 577 -34.51 40.04 3.82
C PHE A 577 -33.50 41.19 3.70
N LEU A 578 -32.50 41.23 4.57
CA LEU A 578 -31.42 42.22 4.50
C LEU A 578 -30.62 42.13 3.20
N ARG A 579 -30.25 40.91 2.76
CA ARG A 579 -29.56 40.65 1.49
C ARG A 579 -30.31 41.21 0.29
N TYR A 580 -31.65 41.14 0.30
CA TYR A 580 -32.51 41.68 -0.75
C TYR A 580 -33.11 43.07 -0.43
N SER A 581 -32.63 43.77 0.61
CA SER A 581 -33.13 45.09 1.02
C SER A 581 -34.66 45.14 1.23
N LEU A 582 -35.25 44.08 1.78
CA LEU A 582 -36.68 43.98 2.07
C LEU A 582 -36.97 44.32 3.53
N ASP A 583 -37.88 45.26 3.78
CA ASP A 583 -38.50 45.45 5.09
C ASP A 583 -39.72 44.54 5.22
N ILE A 584 -39.53 43.36 5.82
CA ILE A 584 -40.62 42.38 6.01
C ILE A 584 -41.76 42.93 6.87
N GLN A 585 -41.49 43.82 7.83
CA GLN A 585 -42.54 44.38 8.68
C GLN A 585 -43.44 45.32 7.87
N ALA A 586 -42.86 46.09 6.95
CA ALA A 586 -43.64 46.87 6.00
C ALA A 586 -44.51 45.98 5.11
N VAL A 587 -43.95 44.90 4.54
CA VAL A 587 -44.69 43.98 3.68
C VAL A 587 -45.89 43.36 4.41
N VAL A 588 -45.69 42.90 5.64
CA VAL A 588 -46.73 42.28 6.48
C VAL A 588 -47.82 43.30 6.83
N ARG A 589 -47.43 44.50 7.26
CA ARG A 589 -48.36 45.60 7.58
C ARG A 589 -49.19 45.97 6.35
N ASP A 590 -48.55 46.16 5.21
CA ASP A 590 -49.20 46.58 3.97
C ASP A 590 -50.15 45.48 3.49
N TYR A 591 -49.73 44.21 3.56
CA TYR A 591 -50.59 43.06 3.26
C TYR A 591 -51.83 43.01 4.16
N ASP A 592 -51.69 43.24 5.47
CA ASP A 592 -52.83 43.29 6.39
C ASP A 592 -53.76 44.46 6.09
N PHE A 593 -53.22 45.64 5.76
CA PHE A 593 -54.01 46.78 5.33
C PHE A 593 -54.83 46.44 4.08
N PHE A 594 -54.21 45.88 3.04
CA PHE A 594 -54.93 45.51 1.81
C PHE A 594 -56.06 44.49 2.06
N ARG A 595 -55.91 43.59 3.03
CA ARG A 595 -56.96 42.64 3.42
C ARG A 595 -58.17 43.30 4.10
N THR A 596 -58.03 44.51 4.61
CA THR A 596 -59.15 45.27 5.20
C THR A 596 -59.99 46.01 4.15
N LEU A 597 -59.50 46.15 2.92
CA LEU A 597 -60.20 46.86 1.86
C LEU A 597 -61.43 46.08 1.37
N ALA A 598 -62.44 46.81 0.91
CA ALA A 598 -63.64 46.19 0.35
C ALA A 598 -63.30 45.37 -0.92
N PRO A 599 -63.98 44.23 -1.16
CA PRO A 599 -63.85 43.49 -2.42
C PRO A 599 -64.04 44.40 -3.64
N GLY A 600 -63.21 44.25 -4.66
CA GLY A 600 -63.23 45.08 -5.87
C GLY A 600 -62.49 46.43 -5.75
N THR A 601 -61.87 46.73 -4.61
CA THR A 601 -61.06 47.94 -4.45
C THR A 601 -59.78 47.88 -5.28
N ALA A 602 -59.11 46.71 -5.35
CA ALA A 602 -57.89 46.56 -6.13
C ALA A 602 -58.19 46.57 -7.65
N PRO A 603 -57.37 47.24 -8.49
CA PRO A 603 -57.53 47.30 -9.94
C PRO A 603 -57.04 46.00 -10.60
N VAL A 604 -57.52 44.85 -10.13
CA VAL A 604 -57.19 43.53 -10.66
C VAL A 604 -58.21 43.20 -11.77
N PRO A 605 -57.77 42.83 -12.98
CA PRO A 605 -58.68 42.47 -14.06
C PRO A 605 -59.45 41.18 -13.72
N GLU A 606 -60.66 41.01 -14.24
CA GLU A 606 -61.59 39.91 -13.87
C GLU A 606 -61.04 38.48 -14.12
N ASN A 607 -59.95 38.36 -14.87
CA ASN A 607 -59.26 37.12 -15.21
C ASN A 607 -58.13 36.75 -14.22
N LEU A 608 -57.96 37.48 -13.11
CA LEU A 608 -56.95 37.26 -12.07
C LEU A 608 -57.58 37.33 -10.66
#